data_AF-A5FVT0-F1
#
_entry.id   AF-A5FVT0-F1
#
_cell.length_a   1.000
_cell.length_b   1.000
_cell.length_c   1.000
_cell.angle_alpha   90.00
_cell.angle_beta   90.00
_cell.angle_gamma   90.00
#
_symmetry.space_group_name_H-M   'P 1'
#
loop_
_entity.id
_entity.type
_entity.pdbx_description
1 polymer ?
#
loop_
_entity_poly.entity_id
_entity_poly.type
_entity_poly.pdbx_seq_one_letter_code
_entity_poly.pdbx_strand_id
1 'polypeptide(L)'
;MVVTPLSGTAEVPLAASRRHNFEIGYMHKVFGQAKGKRLDLEVWADGYFYGNTNVQTGVHLKTDPAAQFIVYAPYYFHPQTDAYVGLSFEKTFGGKISEVNPLGTFDTGSRNNFTRIGVIAGSFLSPTIFAQAQLATDVQARGGAKNDIFFQVQVGKVF
;
A
#
# COMPACT_ATOMS: atom_id res chain seq x y z
N MET A 1 5.56 12.12 13.92
CA MET A 1 4.79 10.95 13.49
C MET A 1 5.32 10.44 12.15
N VAL A 2 5.19 9.14 11.85
CA VAL A 2 5.46 8.57 10.52
C VAL A 2 4.11 8.30 9.85
N VAL A 3 3.94 8.66 8.58
CA VAL A 3 2.76 8.25 7.81
C VAL A 3 2.83 6.74 7.64
N THR A 4 1.90 6.03 8.27
CA THR A 4 1.80 4.59 8.09
C THR A 4 1.22 4.32 6.71
N PRO A 5 1.81 3.40 5.91
CA PRO A 5 1.25 3.02 4.62
C PRO A 5 -0.24 2.73 4.72
N LEU A 6 -1.03 3.49 3.97
CA LEU A 6 -2.47 3.29 3.87
C LEU A 6 -2.80 1.99 3.12
N SER A 7 -1.91 1.55 2.24
CA SER A 7 -2.04 0.38 1.39
C SER A 7 -1.03 -0.71 1.74
N GLY A 8 -1.35 -1.55 2.74
CA GLY A 8 -0.67 -2.83 2.99
C GLY A 8 -1.35 -4.03 2.28
N THR A 9 -2.12 -3.75 1.23
CA THR A 9 -2.86 -4.77 0.49
C THR A 9 -2.54 -4.64 -0.98
N ALA A 10 -1.59 -5.46 -1.43
CA ALA A 10 -1.83 -6.17 -2.67
C ALA A 10 -3.25 -6.73 -2.61
N GLU A 11 -4.20 -6.10 -3.29
CA GLU A 11 -5.57 -6.59 -3.40
C GLU A 11 -5.52 -7.87 -4.25
N VAL A 12 -5.26 -9.00 -3.59
CA VAL A 12 -5.57 -10.30 -4.14
C VAL A 12 -6.96 -10.64 -3.63
N PRO A 13 -8.02 -10.51 -4.44
CA PRO A 13 -9.28 -11.10 -4.09
C PRO A 13 -9.08 -12.62 -4.11
N LEU A 14 -9.62 -13.30 -3.09
CA LEU A 14 -9.82 -14.74 -2.95
C LEU A 14 -8.85 -15.48 -1.99
N ALA A 15 -9.43 -15.82 -0.84
CA ALA A 15 -9.22 -17.03 -0.04
C ALA A 15 -7.78 -17.37 0.41
N ALA A 16 -7.48 -17.01 1.67
CA ALA A 16 -6.66 -17.77 2.61
C ALA A 16 -5.31 -18.35 2.14
N SER A 17 -4.50 -17.61 1.37
CA SER A 17 -3.06 -17.92 1.30
C SER A 17 -2.37 -17.42 2.57
N ARG A 18 -1.48 -18.23 3.16
CA ARG A 18 -0.49 -17.68 4.11
C ARG A 18 0.36 -16.68 3.35
N ARG A 19 0.29 -15.42 3.78
CA ARG A 19 1.10 -14.32 3.26
C ARG A 19 2.22 -14.05 4.26
N HIS A 20 3.45 -14.09 3.79
CA HIS A 20 4.58 -13.55 4.52
C HIS A 20 4.94 -12.21 3.89
N ASN A 21 5.03 -11.17 4.70
CA ASN A 21 5.51 -9.87 4.26
C ASN A 21 6.75 -9.45 5.06
N PHE A 22 7.63 -8.72 4.39
CA PHE A 22 8.60 -7.86 5.04
C PHE A 22 8.34 -6.43 4.59
N GLU A 23 8.64 -5.49 5.48
CA GLU A 23 8.44 -4.06 5.29
C GLU A 23 9.69 -3.34 5.77
N ILE A 24 10.18 -2.41 4.96
CA ILE A 24 11.32 -1.56 5.29
C ILE A 24 10.92 -0.12 5.03
N GLY A 25 11.02 0.71 6.07
CA GLY A 25 10.72 2.14 6.01
C GLY A 25 11.96 3.00 6.23
N TYR A 26 12.06 4.09 5.49
CA TYR A 26 13.02 5.17 5.70
C TYR A 26 12.30 6.52 5.71
N MET A 27 12.65 7.38 6.65
CA MET A 27 12.11 8.74 6.75
C MET A 27 13.24 9.75 6.89
N HIS A 28 13.12 10.85 6.17
CA HIS A 28 14.03 11.97 6.23
C HIS A 28 13.28 13.30 6.31
N LYS A 29 13.70 14.17 7.22
CA LYS A 29 13.20 15.55 7.25
C LYS A 29 13.96 16.36 6.20
N VAL A 30 13.28 16.79 5.15
CA VAL A 30 13.87 17.58 4.06
C VAL A 30 14.16 19.00 4.54
N PHE A 31 13.20 19.64 5.22
CA PHE A 31 13.40 20.95 5.86
C PHE A 31 12.40 21.21 6.99
N GLY A 32 12.69 22.22 7.81
CA GLY A 32 11.84 22.66 8.93
C GLY A 32 12.32 22.15 10.29
N GLN A 33 11.49 22.35 11.33
CA GLN A 33 11.83 21.97 12.70
C GLN A 33 10.99 20.79 13.19
N ALA A 34 11.55 19.97 14.09
CA ALA A 34 10.85 18.80 14.62
C ALA A 34 9.54 19.17 15.34
N LYS A 35 9.49 20.30 16.05
CA LYS A 35 8.27 20.82 16.72
C LYS A 35 7.61 21.98 15.98
N GLY A 36 7.86 22.10 14.67
CA GLY A 36 7.38 23.19 13.83
C GLY A 36 6.85 22.69 12.50
N LYS A 37 6.61 23.62 11.58
CA LYS A 37 6.27 23.27 10.20
C LYS A 37 7.47 22.58 9.56
N ARG A 38 7.23 21.46 8.87
CA ARG A 38 8.29 20.67 8.24
C ARG A 38 7.78 19.89 7.04
N LEU A 39 8.67 19.67 6.06
CA LEU A 39 8.46 18.72 4.99
C LEU A 39 9.32 17.49 5.27
N ASP A 40 8.68 16.34 5.34
CA ASP A 40 9.36 15.06 5.44
C ASP A 40 9.26 14.32 4.09
N LEU A 41 10.19 13.41 3.85
CA LEU A 41 10.18 12.43 2.77
C LEU A 41 10.18 11.06 3.43
N GLU A 42 9.19 10.25 3.11
CA GLU A 42 9.04 8.90 3.65
C GLU A 42 9.00 7.91 2.49
N VAL A 43 9.77 6.84 2.61
CA VAL A 43 9.92 5.80 1.60
C VAL A 43 9.69 4.45 2.26
N TRP A 44 8.82 3.66 1.67
CA TRP A 44 8.50 2.31 2.12
C TRP A 44 8.72 1.32 0.99
N ALA A 45 9.23 0.14 1.35
CA ALA A 45 9.41 -0.96 0.45
C ALA A 45 8.93 -2.25 1.11
N ASP A 46 7.97 -2.90 0.46
CA ASP A 46 7.35 -4.13 0.95
C ASP A 46 7.60 -5.26 -0.03
N GLY A 47 7.84 -6.45 0.49
CA GLY A 47 7.87 -7.67 -0.29
C GLY A 47 6.88 -8.69 0.25
N TYR A 48 6.18 -9.35 -0.66
CA TYR A 48 5.11 -10.28 -0.35
C TYR A 48 5.38 -11.64 -0.99
N PHE A 49 5.32 -12.68 -0.16
CA PHE A 49 5.37 -14.08 -0.59
C PHE A 49 4.04 -14.74 -0.28
N TYR A 50 3.55 -15.51 -1.25
CA TYR A 50 2.23 -16.13 -1.21
C TYR A 50 2.35 -17.65 -1.24
N GLY A 51 1.52 -18.31 -0.43
CA GLY A 51 1.26 -19.74 -0.59
C GLY A 51 0.31 -20.02 -1.75
N ASN A 52 0.25 -21.28 -2.16
CA ASN A 52 -0.75 -21.73 -3.13
C ASN A 52 -2.14 -21.83 -2.48
N THR A 53 -3.18 -21.47 -3.22
CA THR A 53 -4.58 -21.59 -2.77
C THR A 53 -5.27 -22.70 -3.56
N ASN A 54 -5.68 -23.78 -2.90
CA ASN A 54 -6.48 -24.82 -3.55
C ASN A 54 -7.89 -24.30 -3.86
N VAL A 55 -8.37 -24.51 -5.08
CA VAL A 55 -9.72 -24.09 -5.51
C VAL A 55 -10.64 -25.31 -5.63
N GLN A 56 -10.11 -26.41 -6.16
CA GLN A 56 -10.78 -27.70 -6.26
C GLN A 56 -9.72 -28.83 -6.31
N THR A 57 -10.13 -30.08 -6.24
CA THR A 57 -9.20 -31.23 -6.29
C THR A 57 -8.32 -31.17 -7.55
N GLY A 58 -7.00 -31.14 -7.34
CA GLY A 58 -6.03 -31.08 -8.43
C GLY A 58 -5.85 -29.70 -9.08
N VAL A 59 -6.56 -28.66 -8.61
CA VAL A 59 -6.45 -27.29 -9.14
C VAL A 59 -6.15 -26.30 -8.02
N HIS A 60 -5.09 -25.52 -8.20
CA HIS A 60 -4.70 -24.46 -7.26
C HIS A 60 -4.30 -23.19 -7.98
N LEU A 61 -4.52 -22.06 -7.32
CA LEU A 61 -3.96 -20.77 -7.71
C LEU A 61 -2.56 -20.64 -7.14
N LYS A 62 -1.62 -20.32 -8.02
CA LYS A 62 -0.26 -19.91 -7.67
C LYS A 62 -0.15 -18.41 -7.85
N THR A 63 0.28 -17.71 -6.81
CA THR A 63 0.57 -16.28 -6.85
C THR A 63 2.07 -16.08 -6.78
N ASP A 64 2.65 -15.49 -7.82
CA ASP A 64 4.07 -15.14 -7.82
C ASP A 64 4.36 -14.05 -6.78
N PRO A 65 5.59 -13.96 -6.25
CA PRO A 65 5.98 -12.89 -5.34
C PRO A 65 5.63 -11.50 -5.87
N ALA A 66 5.34 -10.59 -4.95
CA ALA A 66 5.06 -9.20 -5.28
C ALA A 66 5.96 -8.27 -4.47
N ALA A 67 6.18 -7.08 -5.02
CA ALA A 67 6.86 -6.00 -4.31
C ALA A 67 6.04 -4.72 -4.44
N GLN A 68 6.17 -3.85 -3.45
CA GLN A 68 5.52 -2.55 -3.41
C GLN A 68 6.52 -1.50 -2.96
N PHE A 69 6.45 -0.34 -3.58
CA PHE A 69 7.27 0.81 -3.27
C PHE A 69 6.36 2.02 -3.11
N ILE A 70 6.46 2.70 -1.97
CA ILE A 70 5.59 3.83 -1.61
C ILE A 70 6.47 5.00 -1.21
N VAL A 71 6.11 6.20 -1.69
CA VAL A 71 6.76 7.45 -1.33
C VAL A 71 5.71 8.44 -0.86
N TYR A 72 5.93 9.03 0.29
CA TYR A 72 5.15 10.14 0.81
C TYR A 72 6.00 11.39 0.98
N ALA A 73 5.42 12.55 0.70
CA ALA A 73 6.02 13.85 0.96
C ALA A 73 5.06 14.72 1.79
N PRO A 74 4.86 14.41 3.08
CA PRO A 74 3.96 15.15 3.96
C PRO A 74 4.57 16.49 4.40
N TYR A 75 3.79 17.55 4.23
CA TYR A 75 4.03 18.85 4.84
C TYR A 75 3.19 18.98 6.11
N TYR A 76 3.86 18.95 7.26
CA TYR A 76 3.26 19.16 8.57
C TYR A 76 3.10 20.65 8.82
N PHE A 77 1.88 21.10 9.06
CA PHE A 77 1.56 22.53 9.25
C PHE A 77 1.01 22.86 10.65
N HIS A 78 0.59 21.85 11.42
CA HIS A 78 0.07 22.02 12.78
C HIS A 78 0.77 21.09 13.78
N PRO A 79 1.83 21.57 14.47
CA PRO A 79 2.68 20.71 15.32
C PRO A 79 1.97 20.09 16.53
N GLN A 80 0.92 20.73 17.05
CA GLN A 80 0.21 20.26 18.24
C GLN A 80 -0.59 18.98 17.97
N THR A 81 -1.01 18.77 16.73
CA THR A 81 -1.80 17.60 16.31
C THR A 81 -1.09 16.77 15.26
N ASP A 82 0.16 17.11 14.92
CA ASP A 82 0.88 16.58 13.76
C ASP A 82 0.03 16.61 12.47
N ALA A 83 -0.78 17.67 12.25
CA ALA A 83 -1.60 17.74 11.04
C ALA A 83 -0.74 17.97 9.79
N TYR A 84 -1.02 17.20 8.74
CA TYR A 84 -0.29 17.26 7.48
C TYR A 84 -1.19 17.12 6.25
N VAL A 85 -0.66 17.59 5.12
CA VAL A 85 -1.08 17.24 3.77
C VAL A 85 0.16 16.90 2.95
N GLY A 86 0.08 15.92 2.06
CA GLY A 86 1.24 15.46 1.31
C GLY A 86 0.90 14.79 0.00
N LEU A 87 1.91 14.64 -0.83
CA LEU A 87 1.82 13.82 -2.03
C LEU A 87 2.10 12.36 -1.68
N SER A 88 1.49 11.46 -2.43
CA SER A 88 1.72 10.02 -2.38
C SER A 88 2.01 9.47 -3.77
N PHE A 89 2.95 8.56 -3.83
CA PHE A 89 3.26 7.73 -4.99
C PHE A 89 3.35 6.28 -4.52
N GLU A 90 2.77 5.37 -5.29
CA GLU A 90 2.83 3.95 -5.01
C GLU A 90 3.04 3.17 -6.31
N LYS A 91 3.91 2.18 -6.27
CA LYS A 91 4.18 1.27 -7.38
C LYS A 91 4.19 -0.16 -6.88
N THR A 92 3.40 -1.02 -7.51
CA THR A 92 3.43 -2.47 -7.27
C THR A 92 4.03 -3.21 -8.45
N PHE A 93 4.64 -4.36 -8.15
CA PHE A 93 5.27 -5.26 -9.10
C PHE A 93 4.90 -6.71 -8.78
N GLY A 94 4.80 -7.54 -9.82
CA GLY A 94 4.59 -8.98 -9.65
C GLY A 94 3.15 -9.35 -9.29
N GLY A 95 3.00 -10.32 -8.39
CA GLY A 95 1.69 -10.80 -7.94
C GLY A 95 0.85 -11.44 -9.05
N LYS A 96 1.50 -12.00 -10.09
CA LYS A 96 0.80 -12.71 -11.15
C LYS A 96 0.10 -13.93 -10.57
N ILE A 97 -1.18 -14.08 -10.89
CA ILE A 97 -1.97 -15.25 -10.49
C ILE A 97 -2.06 -16.20 -11.68
N SER A 98 -1.67 -17.45 -11.47
CA SER A 98 -1.81 -18.53 -12.46
C SER A 98 -2.65 -19.65 -11.87
N GLU A 99 -3.52 -20.24 -12.67
CA GLU A 99 -4.19 -21.49 -12.33
C GLU A 99 -3.28 -22.66 -12.71
N VAL A 100 -3.04 -23.56 -11.78
CA VAL A 100 -2.28 -24.80 -11.99
C VAL A 100 -3.25 -25.96 -11.88
N ASN A 101 -3.38 -26.73 -12.96
CA ASN A 101 -4.22 -27.91 -13.04
C ASN A 101 -3.45 -29.06 -13.75
N PRO A 102 -4.02 -30.28 -13.86
CA PRO A 102 -3.31 -31.42 -14.47
C PRO A 102 -2.95 -31.23 -15.95
N LEU A 103 -3.58 -30.29 -16.65
CA LEU A 103 -3.32 -29.98 -18.07
C LEU A 103 -2.21 -28.94 -18.25
N GLY A 104 -1.84 -28.21 -17.19
CA GLY A 104 -0.76 -27.21 -17.24
C GLY A 104 -0.97 -26.03 -16.29
N THR A 105 -0.15 -24.99 -16.51
CA THR A 105 -0.26 -23.70 -15.81
C THR A 105 -0.80 -22.64 -16.76
N PHE A 106 -1.90 -22.00 -16.39
CA PHE A 106 -2.62 -21.04 -17.21
C PHE A 106 -2.60 -19.66 -16.54
N ASP A 107 -2.28 -18.62 -17.32
CA ASP A 107 -2.29 -17.23 -16.84
C ASP A 107 -3.74 -16.75 -16.67
N THR A 108 -4.09 -16.27 -15.48
CA THR A 108 -5.45 -15.74 -15.23
C THR A 108 -5.63 -14.31 -15.76
N GLY A 109 -4.54 -13.64 -16.15
CA GLY A 109 -4.54 -12.22 -16.50
C GLY A 109 -4.45 -11.28 -15.30
N SER A 110 -4.67 -11.77 -14.08
CA SER A 110 -4.63 -11.00 -12.84
C SER A 110 -3.21 -10.84 -12.29
N ARG A 111 -2.86 -9.61 -11.89
CA ARG A 111 -1.53 -9.24 -11.39
C ARG A 111 -1.66 -8.09 -10.38
N ASN A 112 -0.66 -7.93 -9.52
CA ASN A 112 -0.50 -6.74 -8.69
C ASN A 112 0.59 -5.84 -9.29
N ASN A 113 0.22 -5.10 -10.34
CA ASN A 113 1.13 -4.21 -11.04
C ASN A 113 0.41 -2.93 -11.47
N PHE A 114 0.41 -1.96 -10.57
CA PHE A 114 -0.13 -0.64 -10.82
C PHE A 114 0.85 0.44 -10.39
N THR A 115 0.62 1.64 -10.88
CA THR A 115 1.26 2.88 -10.43
C THR A 115 0.15 3.81 -10.01
N ARG A 116 0.20 4.30 -8.79
CA ARG A 116 -0.81 5.16 -8.18
C ARG A 116 -0.16 6.45 -7.71
N ILE A 117 -0.85 7.56 -7.93
CA ILE A 117 -0.48 8.86 -7.39
C ILE A 117 -1.67 9.45 -6.64
N GLY A 118 -1.41 10.25 -5.63
CA GLY A 118 -2.49 10.85 -4.87
C GLY A 118 -2.03 11.87 -3.86
N VAL A 119 -3.00 12.31 -3.07
CA VAL A 119 -2.81 13.22 -1.95
C VAL A 119 -3.20 12.50 -0.68
N ILE A 120 -2.41 12.69 0.36
CA ILE A 120 -2.66 12.19 1.71
C ILE A 120 -2.86 13.36 2.67
N ALA A 121 -3.68 13.15 3.68
CA ALA A 121 -3.81 14.08 4.79
C ALA A 121 -4.09 13.31 6.08
N GLY A 122 -3.67 13.86 7.22
CA GLY A 122 -3.91 13.23 8.49
C GLY A 122 -3.63 14.15 9.66
N SER A 123 -4.11 13.76 10.84
CA SER A 123 -3.90 14.47 12.11
C SER A 123 -4.25 13.57 13.28
N PHE A 124 -3.64 13.81 14.43
CA PHE A 124 -4.20 13.37 15.70
C PHE A 124 -5.49 14.14 15.98
N LEU A 125 -6.56 13.40 16.29
CA LEU A 125 -7.84 13.91 16.75
C LEU A 125 -7.87 14.04 18.29
N SER A 126 -7.03 13.25 18.96
CA SER A 126 -6.75 13.30 20.40
C SER A 126 -5.35 12.71 20.63
N PRO A 127 -4.76 12.79 21.84
CA PRO A 127 -3.44 12.21 22.11
C PRO A 127 -3.30 10.71 21.78
N THR A 128 -4.41 9.97 21.69
CA THR A 128 -4.41 8.52 21.42
C THR A 128 -5.13 8.14 20.14
N ILE A 129 -5.78 9.06 19.45
CA ILE A 129 -6.55 8.76 18.22
C ILE A 129 -5.98 9.56 17.07
N PHE A 130 -5.61 8.84 16.02
CA PHE A 130 -5.14 9.40 14.77
C PHE A 130 -6.11 9.06 13.63
N ALA A 131 -6.28 10.00 12.71
CA ALA A 131 -7.02 9.77 11.48
C ALA A 131 -6.20 10.22 10.27
N GLN A 132 -6.29 9.45 9.19
CA GLN A 132 -5.70 9.79 7.90
C GLN A 132 -6.64 9.42 6.75
N ALA A 133 -6.49 10.12 5.63
CA ALA A 133 -7.22 9.88 4.40
C ALA A 133 -6.29 9.99 3.19
N GLN A 134 -6.63 9.27 2.13
CA GLN A 134 -5.99 9.34 0.84
C GLN A 134 -7.03 9.47 -0.27
N LEU A 135 -6.73 10.33 -1.22
CA LEU A 135 -7.40 10.38 -2.51
C LEU A 135 -6.34 10.16 -3.59
N ALA A 136 -6.51 9.14 -4.41
CA ALA A 136 -5.54 8.73 -5.40
C ALA A 136 -6.18 8.23 -6.69
N THR A 137 -5.36 8.08 -7.72
CA THR A 137 -5.75 7.52 -9.02
C THR A 137 -4.64 6.62 -9.54
N ASP A 138 -5.00 5.52 -10.17
CA ASP A 138 -4.05 4.65 -10.85
C ASP A 138 -3.70 5.29 -12.19
N VAL A 139 -2.44 5.68 -12.39
CA VAL A 139 -1.95 6.20 -13.68
C VAL A 139 -1.56 5.08 -14.64
N GLN A 140 -1.29 3.89 -14.10
CA GLN A 140 -0.97 2.69 -14.86
C GLN A 140 -1.50 1.47 -14.10
N ALA A 141 -2.10 0.52 -14.81
CA ALA A 141 -2.39 -0.82 -14.29
C ALA A 141 -2.10 -1.84 -15.39
N ARG A 142 -1.52 -2.99 -15.01
CA ARG A 142 -1.24 -4.10 -15.94
C ARG A 142 -1.80 -5.40 -15.38
N GLY A 143 -2.92 -5.83 -15.95
CA GLY A 143 -3.68 -6.97 -15.43
C GLY A 143 -4.49 -6.56 -14.21
N GLY A 144 -5.75 -7.00 -14.15
CA GLY A 144 -6.70 -6.51 -13.14
C GLY A 144 -7.34 -5.17 -13.49
N ALA A 145 -8.12 -4.63 -12.54
CA ALA A 145 -8.84 -3.37 -12.69
C ALA A 145 -7.93 -2.17 -12.45
N LYS A 146 -8.15 -1.10 -13.23
CA LYS A 146 -7.54 0.22 -13.01
C LYS A 146 -8.52 1.06 -12.20
N ASN A 147 -8.09 1.60 -11.06
CA ASN A 147 -8.92 2.49 -10.26
C ASN A 147 -8.73 3.93 -10.72
N ASP A 148 -9.73 4.50 -11.40
CA ASP A 148 -9.68 5.92 -11.77
C ASP A 148 -9.81 6.83 -10.54
N ILE A 149 -10.48 6.36 -9.48
CA ILE A 149 -10.54 7.01 -8.17
C ILE A 149 -10.38 5.95 -7.09
N PHE A 150 -9.41 6.18 -6.20
CA PHE A 150 -9.22 5.44 -4.96
C PHE A 150 -9.37 6.41 -3.79
N PHE A 151 -10.29 6.11 -2.88
CA PHE A 151 -10.47 6.89 -1.67
C PHE A 151 -10.42 5.95 -0.47
N GLN A 152 -9.58 6.29 0.50
CA GLN A 152 -9.41 5.51 1.71
C GLN A 152 -9.34 6.43 2.93
N VAL A 153 -9.97 5.99 4.01
CA VAL A 153 -9.88 6.61 5.33
C VAL A 153 -9.47 5.55 6.34
N GLN A 154 -8.55 5.90 7.23
CA GLN A 154 -8.15 5.07 8.35
C GLN A 154 -8.19 5.87 9.65
N VAL A 155 -8.65 5.20 10.71
CA VAL A 155 -8.62 5.71 12.08
C VAL A 155 -7.90 4.69 12.94
N GLY A 156 -6.86 5.13 13.63
CA GLY A 156 -6.02 4.30 14.50
C GLY A 156 -6.07 4.77 15.94
N LYS A 157 -5.93 3.83 16.88
CA LYS A 157 -5.74 4.11 18.30
C LYS A 157 -4.34 3.67 18.72
N VAL A 158 -3.62 4.56 19.40
CA VAL A 158 -2.34 4.27 20.05
C VAL A 158 -2.64 3.84 21.49
N PHE A 159 -2.08 2.70 21.91
CA PHE A 159 -2.23 2.13 23.26
C PHE A 159 -0.98 2.35 24.09
#